data_AF-A0A942LX41-F1
#
_entry.id   AF-A0A942LX41-F1
#
_cell.length_a   1.000
_cell.length_b   1.000
_cell.length_c   1.000
_cell.angle_alpha   90.00
_cell.angle_beta   90.00
_cell.angle_gamma   90.00
#
_symmetry.space_group_name_H-M   'P 1'
#
loop_
_entity.id
_entity.type
_entity.pdbx_description
1 polymer ?
#
loop_
_entity_poly.entity_id
_entity_poly.type
_entity_poly.pdbx_seq_one_letter_code
_entity_poly.pdbx_strand_id
1 'polypeptide(L)'
;GNFAQDHGLIEAPIGRHSLDRKKMAVTPFSVKTAQTRFEVIKRFRIATYLKLKLLTGRTHQIRVHLHHYGHPVVGDSDYGGRSKTIIQKQSEAELFKKILTLIDRQALHAHKLGFSHPATKKYMEFTAPIPHDISDLIKYLRKIS
;
A
#
# COMPACT_ATOMS: atom_id res chain seq x y z
N GLY A 1 -0.47 -5.05 9.46
CA GLY A 1 -1.22 -6.29 9.70
C GLY A 1 -0.65 -7.44 8.91
N ASN A 2 -1.03 -8.68 9.28
CA ASN A 2 -0.61 -9.92 8.62
C ASN A 2 -1.62 -10.33 7.56
N PHE A 3 -1.13 -10.65 6.36
CA PHE A 3 -1.94 -11.27 5.30
C PHE A 3 -1.96 -12.79 5.48
N ALA A 4 -3.14 -13.39 5.47
CA ALA A 4 -3.30 -14.84 5.61
C ALA A 4 -2.69 -15.62 4.42
N GLN A 5 -2.83 -15.08 3.21
CA GLN A 5 -2.30 -15.66 1.98
C GLN A 5 -0.98 -14.97 1.58
N ASP A 6 -0.09 -15.71 0.91
CA ASP A 6 1.18 -15.18 0.40
C ASP A 6 1.03 -14.37 -0.88
N HIS A 7 -0.04 -14.59 -1.63
CA HIS A 7 -0.35 -13.84 -2.84
C HIS A 7 -1.86 -13.85 -3.06
N GLY A 8 -2.34 -12.92 -3.87
CA GLY A 8 -3.76 -12.85 -4.21
C GLY A 8 -4.10 -11.67 -5.10
N LEU A 9 -5.38 -11.52 -5.38
CA LEU A 9 -5.94 -10.46 -6.20
C LEU A 9 -6.99 -9.70 -5.40
N ILE A 10 -6.78 -8.40 -5.23
CA ILE A 10 -7.79 -7.51 -4.64
C ILE A 10 -8.62 -6.95 -5.79
N GLU A 11 -9.89 -7.34 -5.84
CA GLU A 11 -10.88 -6.87 -6.80
C GLU A 11 -11.99 -6.14 -6.07
N ALA A 12 -12.08 -4.83 -6.28
CA ALA A 12 -13.15 -4.03 -5.70
C ALA A 12 -13.38 -2.77 -6.55
N PRO A 13 -14.63 -2.42 -6.88
CA PRO A 13 -14.94 -1.21 -7.62
C PRO A 13 -14.56 0.03 -6.81
N ILE A 14 -13.88 0.98 -7.45
CA ILE A 14 -13.45 2.22 -6.80
C ILE A 14 -14.22 3.39 -7.40
N GLY A 15 -14.78 4.21 -6.52
CA GLY A 15 -15.49 5.44 -6.84
C GLY A 15 -15.12 6.56 -5.89
N ARG A 16 -15.70 7.73 -6.11
CA ARG A 16 -15.50 8.87 -5.22
C ARG A 16 -16.23 8.64 -3.91
N HIS A 17 -15.63 9.06 -2.79
CA HIS A 17 -16.31 8.96 -1.50
C HIS A 17 -17.52 9.91 -1.49
N SER A 18 -18.66 9.43 -0.97
CA SER A 18 -19.96 10.14 -1.01
C SER A 18 -19.95 11.43 -0.19
N LEU A 19 -19.37 11.38 1.02
CA LEU A 19 -19.27 12.52 1.93
C LEU A 19 -18.01 13.38 1.73
N ASP A 20 -16.83 12.79 1.58
CA ASP A 20 -15.56 13.52 1.37
C ASP A 20 -15.08 13.43 -0.09
N ARG A 21 -15.39 14.46 -0.89
CA ARG A 21 -15.05 14.45 -2.32
C ARG A 21 -13.54 14.51 -2.63
N LYS A 22 -12.66 14.72 -1.65
CA LYS A 22 -11.21 14.63 -1.83
C LYS A 22 -10.72 13.18 -1.74
N LYS A 23 -11.55 12.25 -1.25
CA LYS A 23 -11.21 10.84 -1.05
C LYS A 23 -11.89 9.91 -2.06
N MET A 24 -11.30 8.74 -2.20
CA MET A 24 -11.80 7.62 -2.99
C MET A 24 -12.24 6.50 -2.03
N ALA A 25 -13.20 5.67 -2.43
CA ALA A 25 -13.69 4.58 -1.62
C ALA A 25 -14.02 3.36 -2.50
N VAL A 26 -13.97 2.17 -1.89
CA VAL A 26 -14.64 1.00 -2.48
C VAL A 26 -16.14 1.24 -2.40
N THR A 27 -16.84 1.16 -3.52
CA THR A 27 -18.28 1.45 -3.57
C THR A 27 -18.98 0.63 -4.65
N PRO A 28 -20.14 0.01 -4.34
CA PRO A 28 -20.90 -0.75 -5.32
C PRO A 28 -21.54 0.13 -6.40
N PHE A 29 -21.64 1.44 -6.17
CA PHE A 29 -22.20 2.40 -7.13
C PHE A 29 -21.24 2.75 -8.26
N SER A 30 -19.98 2.32 -8.20
CA SER A 30 -19.01 2.54 -9.27
C SER A 30 -18.98 1.35 -10.22
N VAL A 31 -19.23 1.62 -11.51
CA VAL A 31 -19.04 0.65 -12.60
C VAL A 31 -17.56 0.38 -12.94
N LYS A 32 -16.62 1.13 -12.33
CA LYS A 32 -15.19 1.01 -12.63
C LYS A 32 -14.52 0.00 -11.70
N THR A 33 -14.40 -1.24 -12.16
CA THR A 33 -13.61 -2.27 -11.47
C THR A 33 -12.15 -1.82 -11.33
N ALA A 34 -11.57 -2.12 -10.19
CA ALA A 34 -10.16 -1.92 -9.92
C ALA A 34 -9.55 -3.25 -9.43
N GLN A 35 -8.37 -3.58 -9.93
CA GLN A 35 -7.70 -4.85 -9.69
C GLN A 35 -6.22 -4.64 -9.34
N THR A 36 -5.82 -5.15 -8.17
CA THR A 36 -4.45 -5.07 -7.65
C THR A 36 -3.99 -6.46 -7.22
N ARG A 37 -2.96 -7.00 -7.88
CA ARG A 37 -2.32 -8.26 -7.45
C ARG A 37 -1.30 -7.95 -6.36
N PHE A 38 -1.28 -8.74 -5.30
CA PHE A 38 -0.30 -8.63 -4.22
C PHE A 38 0.50 -9.92 -4.06
N GLU A 39 1.72 -9.76 -3.55
CA GLU A 39 2.64 -10.81 -3.14
C GLU A 39 3.31 -10.36 -1.83
N VAL A 40 3.31 -11.23 -0.84
CA VAL A 40 3.93 -10.99 0.47
C VAL A 40 5.42 -11.27 0.35
N ILE A 41 6.23 -10.21 0.48
CA ILE A 41 7.68 -10.32 0.46
C ILE A 41 8.21 -10.67 1.85
N LYS A 42 7.66 -10.05 2.89
CA LYS A 42 8.02 -10.33 4.28
C LYS A 42 6.93 -9.92 5.25
N ARG A 43 6.59 -10.79 6.20
CA ARG A 43 5.76 -10.45 7.35
C ARG A 43 6.66 -9.99 8.50
N PHE A 44 6.29 -8.89 9.13
CA PHE A 44 6.89 -8.37 10.36
C PHE A 44 5.87 -8.44 11.48
N ARG A 45 6.31 -8.18 12.71
CA ARG A 45 5.44 -8.23 13.88
C ARG A 45 4.13 -7.42 13.73
N ILE A 46 4.21 -6.20 13.18
CA ILE A 46 3.05 -5.29 13.06
C ILE A 46 2.74 -4.81 11.63
N ALA A 47 3.56 -5.17 10.66
CA ALA A 47 3.44 -4.72 9.28
C ALA A 47 3.80 -5.85 8.30
N THR A 48 3.36 -5.74 7.05
CA THR A 48 3.76 -6.67 5.99
C THR A 48 4.33 -5.88 4.84
N TYR A 49 5.50 -6.30 4.33
CA TYR A 49 6.10 -5.76 3.12
C TYR A 49 5.52 -6.50 1.91
N LEU A 50 4.84 -5.75 1.05
CA LEU A 50 4.15 -6.27 -0.13
C LEU A 50 4.83 -5.79 -1.41
N LYS A 51 4.82 -6.67 -2.40
CA LYS A 51 4.98 -6.33 -3.81
C LYS A 51 3.61 -6.29 -4.44
N LEU A 52 3.32 -5.22 -5.17
CA LEU A 52 2.03 -4.96 -5.77
C LEU A 52 2.17 -4.80 -7.28
N LYS A 53 1.25 -5.40 -8.03
CA LYS A 53 1.14 -5.22 -9.49
C LYS A 53 -0.26 -4.70 -9.81
N LEU A 54 -0.29 -3.50 -10.37
CA LEU A 54 -1.52 -2.87 -10.86
C LEU A 54 -1.96 -3.53 -12.17
N LEU A 55 -3.21 -4.02 -12.20
CA LEU A 55 -3.87 -4.44 -13.46
C LEU A 55 -4.76 -3.31 -14.01
N THR A 56 -5.16 -2.39 -13.13
CA THR A 56 -5.85 -1.13 -13.46
C THR A 56 -5.15 0.04 -12.76
N GLY A 57 -5.35 1.27 -13.25
CA GLY A 57 -4.73 2.48 -12.69
C GLY A 57 -5.75 3.49 -12.15
N ARG A 58 -6.58 3.13 -11.17
CA ARG A 58 -7.56 4.07 -10.57
C ARG A 58 -6.90 4.98 -9.53
N THR A 59 -7.46 6.17 -9.32
CA THR A 59 -6.97 7.13 -8.31
C THR A 59 -6.96 6.47 -6.93
N HIS A 60 -5.80 6.56 -6.25
CA HIS A 60 -5.57 5.98 -4.92
C HIS A 60 -5.82 4.47 -4.79
N GLN A 61 -5.83 3.73 -5.91
CA GLN A 61 -6.28 2.34 -5.95
C GLN A 61 -5.67 1.46 -4.85
N ILE A 62 -4.34 1.43 -4.76
CA ILE A 62 -3.62 0.64 -3.75
C ILE A 62 -4.01 1.07 -2.33
N ARG A 63 -4.04 2.38 -2.06
CA ARG A 63 -4.30 2.95 -0.73
C ARG A 63 -5.71 2.58 -0.26
N VAL A 64 -6.70 2.72 -1.15
CA VAL A 64 -8.11 2.40 -0.90
C VAL A 64 -8.34 0.91 -0.74
N HIS A 65 -7.78 0.08 -1.64
CA HIS A 65 -7.90 -1.38 -1.58
C HIS A 65 -7.34 -1.94 -0.29
N LEU A 66 -6.12 -1.55 0.07
CA LEU A 66 -5.45 -2.02 1.27
C LEU A 66 -6.16 -1.54 2.54
N HIS A 67 -6.66 -0.31 2.57
CA HIS A 67 -7.49 0.17 3.68
C HIS A 67 -8.80 -0.62 3.81
N HIS A 68 -9.50 -0.84 2.70
CA HIS A 68 -10.75 -1.60 2.67
C HIS A 68 -10.56 -3.04 3.17
N TYR A 69 -9.43 -3.66 2.83
CA TYR A 69 -9.05 -4.99 3.31
C TYR A 69 -8.52 -5.01 4.77
N GLY A 70 -8.55 -3.89 5.49
CA GLY A 70 -8.10 -3.82 6.89
C GLY A 70 -6.58 -3.79 7.07
N HIS A 71 -5.84 -3.52 6.00
CA HIS A 71 -4.37 -3.48 5.99
C HIS A 71 -3.84 -2.17 5.38
N PRO A 72 -4.19 -1.00 5.93
CA PRO A 72 -3.84 0.29 5.34
C PRO A 72 -2.32 0.47 5.20
N VAL A 73 -1.93 1.27 4.21
CA VAL A 73 -0.52 1.58 3.94
C VAL A 73 0.06 2.39 5.10
N VAL A 74 1.19 1.95 5.66
CA VAL A 74 1.85 2.66 6.78
C VAL A 74 2.14 4.12 6.40
N GLY A 75 1.86 5.05 7.31
CA GLY A 75 2.14 6.48 7.12
C GLY A 75 1.09 7.23 6.30
N ASP A 76 0.11 6.53 5.71
CA ASP A 76 -0.97 7.15 4.94
C ASP A 76 -1.92 7.98 5.81
N SER A 77 -1.98 9.30 5.55
CA SER A 77 -2.83 10.26 6.27
C SER A 77 -4.32 10.14 5.94
N ASP A 78 -4.67 9.70 4.74
CA ASP A 78 -6.05 9.77 4.24
C ASP A 78 -6.82 8.48 4.48
N TYR A 79 -6.11 7.34 4.44
CA TYR A 79 -6.67 5.99 4.48
C TYR A 79 -6.18 5.17 5.69
N GLY A 80 -6.11 5.79 6.86
CA GLY A 80 -5.96 5.08 8.14
C GLY A 80 -4.56 4.53 8.45
N GLY A 81 -3.55 4.83 7.62
CA GLY A 81 -2.16 4.39 7.78
C GLY A 81 -1.43 4.96 8.99
N ARG A 82 -1.99 6.01 9.59
CA ARG A 82 -1.50 6.66 10.82
C ARG A 82 -2.41 6.41 12.03
N SER A 83 -3.51 5.66 11.85
CA SER A 83 -4.49 5.45 12.92
C SER A 83 -3.97 4.47 13.95
N LYS A 84 -4.03 4.83 15.25
CA LYS A 84 -3.70 3.91 16.34
C LYS A 84 -4.71 2.76 16.46
N THR A 85 -5.90 2.88 15.87
CA THR A 85 -6.94 1.84 15.92
C THR A 85 -6.54 0.56 15.17
N ILE A 86 -5.50 0.60 14.34
CA ILE A 86 -4.97 -0.59 13.64
C ILE A 86 -4.06 -1.44 14.54
N ILE A 87 -3.68 -0.93 15.71
CA ILE A 87 -2.82 -1.61 16.66
C ILE A 87 -3.70 -2.54 17.52
N GLN A 88 -3.35 -3.83 17.57
CA GLN A 88 -4.11 -4.83 18.32
C GLN A 88 -3.67 -4.93 19.78
N LYS A 89 -2.40 -4.65 20.06
CA LYS A 89 -1.81 -4.79 21.41
C LYS A 89 -1.27 -3.46 21.89
N GLN A 90 -1.59 -3.08 23.13
CA GLN A 90 -1.07 -1.84 23.74
C GLN A 90 0.47 -1.80 23.74
N SER A 91 1.12 -2.97 23.86
CA SER A 91 2.58 -3.11 23.78
C SER A 91 3.20 -2.73 22.44
N GLU A 92 2.39 -2.58 21.38
CA GLU A 92 2.82 -2.17 20.04
C GLU A 92 2.64 -0.66 19.81
N ALA A 93 2.06 0.07 20.76
CA ALA A 93 1.82 1.51 20.63
C ALA A 93 3.12 2.33 20.48
N GLU A 94 4.12 2.06 21.32
CA GLU A 94 5.43 2.74 21.24
C GLU A 94 6.17 2.36 19.95
N LEU A 95 6.04 1.11 19.52
CA LEU A 95 6.61 0.64 18.27
C LEU A 95 6.00 1.36 17.07
N PHE A 96 4.68 1.50 17.06
CA PHE A 96 3.96 2.21 16.01
C PHE A 96 4.30 3.71 15.97
N LYS A 97 4.39 4.37 17.14
CA LYS A 97 4.89 5.75 17.21
C LYS A 97 6.27 5.87 16.57
N LYS A 98 7.20 4.96 16.89
CA LYS A 98 8.54 4.96 16.31
C LYS A 98 8.51 4.78 14.79
N ILE A 99 7.68 3.86 14.27
CA ILE A 99 7.48 3.70 12.83
C ILE A 99 7.01 5.00 12.16
N LEU A 100 6.05 5.71 12.76
CA LEU A 100 5.54 6.97 12.22
C LEU A 100 6.55 8.12 12.27
N THR A 101 7.65 8.00 13.03
CA THR A 101 8.78 8.94 12.95
C THR A 101 9.76 8.63 11.82
N LEU A 102 9.75 7.39 11.29
CA LEU A 102 10.60 6.98 10.18
C LEU A 102 9.96 7.27 8.82
N ILE A 103 8.64 7.43 8.78
CA ILE A 103 7.90 7.75 7.57
C ILE A 103 6.72 8.68 7.83
N ASP A 104 6.70 9.81 7.13
CA ASP A 104 5.65 10.84 7.23
C ASP A 104 4.61 10.75 6.10
N ARG A 105 4.92 9.99 5.04
CA ARG A 105 4.08 9.72 3.87
C ARG A 105 3.66 8.25 3.79
N GLN A 106 2.81 7.92 2.81
CA GLN A 106 2.48 6.54 2.49
C GLN A 106 3.75 5.74 2.13
N ALA A 107 3.95 4.60 2.79
CA ALA A 107 5.00 3.61 2.53
C ALA A 107 4.75 2.86 1.21
N LEU A 108 4.64 3.61 0.13
CA LEU A 108 4.34 3.15 -1.22
C LEU A 108 5.40 3.71 -2.18
N HIS A 109 5.95 2.84 -3.02
CA HIS A 109 7.01 3.19 -3.97
C HIS A 109 6.78 2.50 -5.31
N ALA A 110 6.84 3.28 -6.39
CA ALA A 110 6.78 2.76 -7.75
C ALA A 110 8.18 2.26 -8.16
N HIS A 111 8.47 1.01 -7.82
CA HIS A 111 9.80 0.45 -8.01
C HIS A 111 10.15 0.11 -9.47
N LYS A 112 9.19 -0.39 -10.26
CA LYS A 112 9.39 -0.81 -11.64
C LYS A 112 8.25 -0.30 -12.52
N LEU A 113 8.61 0.25 -13.69
CA LEU A 113 7.69 0.63 -14.76
C LEU A 113 8.14 -0.04 -16.07
N GLY A 114 7.23 -0.73 -16.75
CA GLY A 114 7.50 -1.34 -18.05
C GLY A 114 6.42 -0.97 -19.05
N PHE A 115 6.82 -0.56 -20.26
CA PHE A 115 5.91 -0.21 -21.35
C PHE A 115 6.57 -0.37 -22.71
N SER A 116 5.75 -0.51 -23.76
CA SER A 116 6.23 -0.46 -25.14
C SER A 116 6.45 0.99 -25.56
N HIS A 117 7.67 1.31 -25.98
CA HIS A 117 8.01 2.66 -26.41
C HIS A 117 7.07 3.12 -27.54
N PRO A 118 6.47 4.32 -27.47
CA PRO A 118 5.41 4.73 -28.38
C PRO A 118 5.86 4.79 -29.85
N ALA A 119 7.09 5.26 -30.10
CA ALA A 119 7.68 5.32 -31.45
C ALA A 119 8.28 3.98 -31.89
N THR A 120 9.25 3.43 -31.15
CA THR A 120 10.02 2.24 -31.57
C THR A 120 9.30 0.90 -31.37
N LYS A 121 8.18 0.87 -30.62
CA LYS A 121 7.44 -0.33 -30.21
C LYS A 121 8.24 -1.36 -29.41
N LYS A 122 9.51 -1.09 -29.10
CA LYS A 122 10.35 -1.95 -28.26
C LYS A 122 9.88 -1.89 -26.82
N TYR A 123 9.86 -3.03 -26.16
CA TYR A 123 9.59 -3.11 -24.74
C TYR A 123 10.76 -2.49 -23.96
N MET A 124 10.44 -1.65 -22.98
CA MET A 124 11.42 -1.00 -22.11
C MET A 124 10.99 -1.16 -20.66
N GLU A 125 11.96 -1.34 -19.76
CA GLU A 125 11.77 -1.34 -18.32
C GLU A 125 12.67 -0.31 -17.65
N PHE A 126 12.11 0.35 -16.64
CA PHE A 126 12.80 1.31 -15.78
C PHE A 126 12.59 0.91 -14.33
N THR A 127 13.63 1.04 -13.52
CA THR A 127 13.58 0.75 -12.07
C THR A 127 14.07 1.94 -11.26
N ALA A 128 13.37 2.24 -10.18
CA ALA A 128 13.75 3.28 -9.21
C ALA A 128 14.18 2.61 -7.89
N PRO A 129 15.36 2.95 -7.33
CA PRO A 129 15.81 2.40 -6.06
C PRO A 129 14.83 2.72 -4.93
N ILE A 130 14.80 1.88 -3.90
CA ILE A 130 13.93 2.10 -2.73
C ILE A 130 14.41 3.37 -2.02
N PRO A 131 13.53 4.36 -1.75
CA PRO A 131 13.90 5.58 -1.04
C PRO A 131 14.36 5.30 0.39
N HIS A 132 15.19 6.19 0.94
CA HIS A 132 15.83 6.01 2.25
C HIS A 132 14.84 5.80 3.40
N ASP A 133 13.76 6.58 3.44
CA ASP A 133 12.70 6.48 4.46
C ASP A 133 12.07 5.07 4.53
N ILE A 134 11.73 4.48 3.37
CA ILE A 134 11.18 3.13 3.27
C ILE A 134 12.26 2.09 3.60
N SER A 135 13.49 2.29 3.12
CA SER A 135 14.62 1.41 3.46
C SER A 135 14.84 1.35 4.97
N ASP A 136 14.87 2.49 5.64
CA ASP A 136 15.14 2.57 7.08
C ASP A 136 13.98 2.05 7.91
N LEU A 137 12.75 2.27 7.45
CA LEU A 137 11.57 1.60 7.99
C LEU A 137 11.69 0.07 7.90
N ILE A 138 12.06 -0.48 6.74
CA ILE A 138 12.24 -1.93 6.55
C ILE A 138 13.35 -2.46 7.45
N LYS A 139 14.49 -1.76 7.57
CA LYS A 139 15.59 -2.15 8.47
C LYS A 139 15.13 -2.18 9.92
N TYR A 140 14.42 -1.14 10.36
CA TYR A 140 13.87 -1.08 11.72
C TYR A 140 12.91 -2.23 11.99
N LEU A 141 11.96 -2.48 11.08
CA LEU A 141 11.01 -3.60 11.17
C LEU A 141 11.70 -4.97 11.23
N ARG A 142 12.82 -5.16 10.52
CA ARG A 142 13.63 -6.39 10.57
C ARG A 142 14.33 -6.58 11.91
N LYS A 143 14.75 -5.51 12.59
CA LYS A 143 15.47 -5.58 13.86
C LYS A 143 14.57 -5.99 15.04
N ILE A 144 13.29 -5.63 14.96
CA ILE A 144 12.30 -5.80 16.03
C ILE A 144 11.40 -7.04 15.85
N SER A 145 11.48 -7.70 14.68
CA SER A 145 10.72 -8.91 14.36
C SER A 145 11.58 -10.13 14.60
#